data_AF-A0A975DMZ7-F1
#
_entry.id   AF-A0A975DMZ7-F1
#
_cell.length_a   1.000
_cell.length_b   1.000
_cell.length_c   1.000
_cell.angle_alpha   90.00
_cell.angle_beta   90.00
_cell.angle_gamma   90.00
#
_symmetry.space_group_name_H-M   'P 1'
#
loop_
_entity.id
_entity.type
_entity.pdbx_description
1 polymer ?
#
loop_
_entity_poly.entity_id
_entity_poly.type
_entity_poly.pdbx_seq_one_letter_code
_entity_poly.pdbx_strand_id
1 'polypeptide(L)' 'MRIVRLAPVPPQPKTVRAVPVVRGCIESGDLFQGDRRIRIAHGDQVYTLTLTSKNTLILTK' A
#
# COMPACT_ATOMS: atom_id res chain seq x y z
N MET A 1 16.65 38.10 7.79
CA MET A 1 16.14 36.72 7.74
C MET A 1 15.24 36.58 6.52
N ARG A 2 15.64 35.82 5.48
CA ARG A 2 14.84 35.60 4.27
C ARG A 2 13.97 34.36 4.45
N ILE A 3 12.66 34.56 4.52
CA ILE A 3 11.66 33.48 4.48
C ILE A 3 11.64 32.89 3.07
N VAL A 4 12.13 31.66 2.94
CA VAL A 4 12.07 30.90 1.69
C VAL A 4 10.65 30.34 1.58
N ARG A 5 9.88 30.80 0.59
CA ARG A 5 8.60 30.16 0.22
C ARG A 5 8.90 28.81 -0.41
N LEU A 6 8.52 27.72 0.26
CA LEU A 6 8.52 26.39 -0.33
C LEU A 6 7.50 26.37 -1.48
N ALA A 7 7.95 26.02 -2.68
CA ALA A 7 7.07 25.75 -3.79
C ALA A 7 6.19 24.51 -3.47
N PRO A 8 4.93 24.47 -3.93
CA PRO A 8 4.09 23.30 -3.74
C PRO A 8 4.74 22.09 -4.43
N VAL A 9 4.88 20.99 -3.69
CA VAL A 9 5.39 19.72 -4.24
C VAL A 9 4.41 19.26 -5.33
N PRO A 10 4.87 19.02 -6.57
CA PRO A 10 4.00 18.54 -7.63
C PRO A 10 3.37 17.20 -7.22
N PRO A 11 2.10 16.94 -7.59
CA PRO A 11 1.44 15.68 -7.27
C PRO A 11 2.24 14.53 -7.87
N GLN A 12 2.76 13.66 -7.01
CA GLN A 12 3.48 12.47 -7.45
C GLN A 12 2.50 11.55 -8.20
N PRO A 13 2.91 10.95 -9.34
CA PRO A 13 2.05 10.05 -10.08
C PRO A 13 1.64 8.88 -9.19
N LYS A 14 0.33 8.63 -9.09
CA LYS A 14 -0.19 7.43 -8.45
C LYS A 14 0.31 6.22 -9.23
N THR A 15 1.23 5.47 -8.64
CA THR A 15 1.71 4.23 -9.24
C THR A 15 0.60 3.20 -9.15
N VAL A 16 0.04 2.82 -10.30
CA VAL A 16 -0.93 1.74 -10.39
C VAL A 16 -0.18 0.46 -10.67
N ARG A 17 -0.40 -0.57 -9.84
CA ARG A 17 0.17 -1.91 -10.02
C ARG A 17 -0.96 -2.91 -10.27
N ALA A 18 -0.78 -3.78 -11.25
CA ALA A 18 -1.62 -4.95 -11.43
C ALA A 18 -1.04 -6.13 -10.63
N VAL A 19 -1.90 -6.86 -9.91
CA VAL A 19 -1.53 -8.09 -9.20
C VAL A 19 -2.40 -9.22 -9.76
N PRO A 20 -1.81 -10.28 -10.32
CA PRO A 20 -2.59 -11.38 -10.89
C PRO A 20 -3.32 -12.15 -9.79
N VAL A 21 -4.55 -12.56 -10.10
CA VAL A 21 -5.33 -13.48 -9.27
C VAL A 21 -5.45 -14.79 -10.04
N VAL A 22 -4.82 -15.86 -9.55
CA VAL A 22 -4.82 -17.17 -10.21
C VAL A 22 -5.66 -18.12 -9.37
N ARG A 23 -6.80 -18.58 -9.91
CA ARG A 23 -7.75 -19.47 -9.21
C ARG A 23 -8.22 -18.91 -7.86
N GLY A 24 -8.42 -17.60 -7.77
CA GLY A 24 -8.80 -16.93 -6.52
C GLY A 24 -7.66 -16.77 -5.50
N CYS A 25 -6.44 -17.15 -5.86
CA CYS A 25 -5.26 -16.96 -5.03
C CYS A 25 -4.44 -15.76 -5.52
N ILE A 26 -3.89 -15.01 -4.58
CA ILE A 26 -2.91 -13.95 -4.83
C ILE A 26 -1.64 -14.32 -4.07
N GLU A 27 -0.48 -14.22 -4.71
CA GLU A 27 0.78 -14.37 -4.00
C GLU A 27 1.05 -13.15 -3.11
N SER A 28 1.34 -13.39 -1.84
CA SER A 28 1.64 -12.32 -0.88
C SER A 28 2.88 -11.53 -1.31
N GLY A 29 3.87 -12.17 -1.92
CA GLY A 29 5.06 -11.50 -2.46
C GLY A 29 4.72 -10.39 -3.46
N ASP A 30 3.73 -10.63 -4.32
CA ASP A 30 3.27 -9.64 -5.29
C ASP A 30 2.50 -8.48 -4.63
N LEU A 31 1.86 -8.71 -3.49
CA LEU A 31 1.17 -7.67 -2.72
C LEU A 31 2.14 -6.74 -1.98
N PHE A 32 3.20 -7.29 -1.39
CA PHE A 32 4.11 -6.57 -0.49
C PHE A 32 5.44 -6.13 -1.13
N GLN A 33 5.46 -5.90 -2.45
CA GLN A 33 6.67 -5.42 -3.14
C GLN A 33 7.10 -4.04 -2.60
N GLY A 34 8.17 -4.02 -1.79
CA GLY A 34 8.79 -2.82 -1.24
C GLY A 34 8.23 -2.35 0.11
N ASP A 35 6.97 -2.65 0.43
CA ASP A 35 6.35 -2.30 1.71
C ASP A 35 5.64 -3.50 2.33
N ARG A 36 5.71 -3.64 3.66
CA ARG A 36 5.11 -4.74 4.43
C ARG A 36 3.64 -4.49 4.78
N ARG A 37 3.06 -3.38 4.33
CA ARG A 37 1.68 -3.00 4.60
C ARG A 37 0.99 -2.61 3.31
N ILE A 38 -0.25 -3.06 3.13
CA ILE A 38 -1.12 -2.63 2.05
C ILE A 38 -2.49 -2.25 2.61
N ARG A 39 -3.08 -1.19 2.05
CA ARG A 39 -4.40 -0.72 2.45
C ARG A 39 -5.44 -1.30 1.51
N ILE A 40 -6.51 -1.87 2.07
CA ILE A 40 -7.63 -2.44 1.36
C ILE A 40 -8.85 -1.57 1.64
N ALA A 41 -9.30 -0.83 0.64
CA ALA A 41 -10.57 -0.11 0.71
C ALA A 41 -11.73 -1.10 0.53
N HIS A 42 -12.68 -1.09 1.44
CA HIS A 42 -13.88 -1.93 1.41
C HIS A 42 -15.07 -1.09 1.88
N GLY A 43 -15.91 -0.66 0.92
CA GLY A 43 -16.93 0.35 1.18
C GLY A 43 -16.30 1.65 1.70
N ASP A 44 -16.82 2.17 2.80
CA ASP A 44 -16.30 3.36 3.49
C ASP A 44 -15.17 3.06 4.49
N GLN A 45 -14.78 1.79 4.62
CA GLN A 45 -13.74 1.37 5.55
C GLN A 45 -12.43 1.11 4.82
N VAL A 46 -11.33 1.38 5.50
CA VAL A 46 -9.99 1.05 5.02
C VAL A 46 -9.36 0.10 6.00
N TYR A 47 -9.08 -1.11 5.54
CA TYR A 47 -8.33 -2.10 6.28
C TYR A 47 -6.86 -2.00 5.93
N THR A 48 -5.99 -2.45 6.81
CA THR A 48 -4.56 -2.59 6.57
C THR A 48 -4.18 -4.06 6.69
N LEU A 49 -3.72 -4.65 5.59
CA LEU A 49 -3.11 -5.96 5.60
C LEU A 49 -1.61 -5.79 5.82
N THR A 50 -1.06 -6.44 6.83
CA THR A 50 0.35 -6.36 7.22
C THR A 50 1.02 -7.73 7.11
N LEU A 51 2.16 -7.80 6.44
CA LEU A 51 3.06 -8.94 6.45
C LEU A 51 4.01 -8.84 7.66
N THR A 52 3.86 -9.77 8.60
CA THR A 52 4.70 -9.82 9.80
C THR A 52 6.07 -10.43 9.53
N SER A 53 7.01 -10.24 10.46
CA SER A 53 8.31 -10.92 10.42
C SER A 53 8.23 -12.44 10.59
N LYS A 54 7.10 -12.97 11.07
CA LYS A 54 6.82 -14.41 11.20
C LYS A 54 6.20 -15.01 9.93
N ASN A 55 6.24 -14.27 8.81
CA ASN A 55 5.65 -14.67 7.54
C ASN A 55 4.12 -14.86 7.61
N THR A 56 3.45 -14.23 8.57
CA THR A 56 1.99 -14.25 8.71
C THR A 56 1.37 -12.96 8.20
N LEU A 57 0.11 -13.06 7.75
CA LEU A 57 -0.68 -11.92 7.31
C LEU A 57 -1.67 -11.54 8.40
N ILE A 58 -1.70 -10.27 8.77
CA ILE A 58 -2.65 -9.72 9.75
C ILE A 58 -3.48 -8.64 9.07
N LEU A 59 -4.80 -8.77 9.15
CA LEU A 59 -5.73 -7.73 8.71
C LEU A 59 -6.17 -6.90 9.93
N THR A 60 -5.93 -5.59 9.88
CA THR A 60 -6.40 -4.63 10.88
C THR A 60 -7.33 -3.61 10.24
N LYS A 61 -8.12 -2.93 11.05
CA LYS A 61 -8.96 -1.79 10.65
C LYS A 61 -8.26 -0.49 10.98
#